data_AF-A0A6L4ABL1-F1
#
_entry.id   AF-A0A6L4ABL1-F1
#
_cell.length_a   1.000
_cell.length_b   1.000
_cell.length_c   1.000
_cell.angle_alpha   90.00
_cell.angle_beta   90.00
_cell.angle_gamma   90.00
#
_symmetry.space_group_name_H-M   'P 1'
#
loop_
_entity.id
_entity.type
_entity.pdbx_description
1 polymer ?
#
loop_
_entity_poly.entity_id
_entity_poly.type
_entity_poly.pdbx_seq_one_letter_code
_entity_poly.pdbx_strand_id
1 'polypeptide(L)'
;MDHFEIDVIKHEYVLWCDAIEYWIYVKINGTRMPYVLDNYVFFKEAIHTNGRLPLFTCSCGFFGCGGYYVNVECTDEAWILRNRYDPNTEALLEEFEYRISWEQVKQVADTIIAELRTIKQQESEFARFDPEYYANYQLWGQLPKVDE
;
A
#
# COMPACT_ATOMS: atom_id res chain seq x y z
N MET A 1 -16.67 4.55 -9.48
CA MET A 1 -15.30 4.32 -9.00
C MET A 1 -15.17 4.96 -7.66
N ASP A 2 -14.60 4.25 -6.71
CA ASP A 2 -14.26 4.77 -5.38
C ASP A 2 -13.07 5.73 -5.49
N HIS A 3 -12.87 6.56 -4.48
CA HIS A 3 -11.77 7.52 -4.41
C HIS A 3 -10.65 6.99 -3.52
N PHE A 4 -9.48 6.74 -4.09
CA PHE A 4 -8.31 6.19 -3.42
C PHE A 4 -7.24 7.26 -3.18
N GLU A 5 -6.86 7.47 -1.92
CA GLU A 5 -5.85 8.44 -1.50
C GLU A 5 -4.98 7.88 -0.37
N ILE A 6 -3.86 8.55 -0.08
CA ILE A 6 -2.94 8.18 1.00
C ILE A 6 -2.59 9.36 1.90
N ASP A 7 -2.30 9.07 3.16
CA ASP A 7 -1.59 9.95 4.08
C ASP A 7 -0.23 9.36 4.42
N VAL A 8 0.84 10.14 4.27
CA VAL A 8 2.17 9.78 4.81
C VAL A 8 2.38 10.51 6.13
N ILE A 9 2.59 9.75 7.21
CA ILE A 9 2.73 10.29 8.56
C ILE A 9 4.11 9.96 9.10
N LYS A 10 4.85 11.00 9.52
CA LYS A 10 6.12 10.85 10.23
C LYS A 10 5.87 10.53 11.71
N HIS A 11 6.51 9.48 12.20
CA HIS A 11 6.51 9.07 13.60
C HIS A 11 7.94 9.13 14.15
N GLU A 12 8.13 9.91 15.20
CA GLU A 12 9.42 10.07 15.88
C GLU A 12 9.38 9.31 17.21
N TYR A 13 10.23 8.30 17.36
CA TYR A 13 10.37 7.55 18.60
C TYR A 13 11.57 8.07 19.38
N VAL A 14 11.30 8.74 20.50
CA VAL A 14 12.34 9.36 21.35
C VAL A 14 12.84 8.41 22.45
N LEU A 15 12.23 7.24 22.61
CA LEU A 15 12.36 6.49 23.87
C LEU A 15 13.57 5.56 23.94
N TRP A 16 14.14 5.05 22.84
CA TRP A 16 15.23 4.03 22.91
C TRP A 16 16.27 4.04 21.78
N CYS A 17 15.98 4.68 20.65
CA CYS A 17 16.90 5.00 19.57
C CYS A 17 16.22 6.15 18.84
N ASP A 18 16.92 7.24 18.54
CA ASP A 18 16.36 8.33 17.72
C ASP A 18 16.03 7.74 16.34
N ALA A 19 14.80 7.27 16.20
CA ALA A 19 14.31 6.56 15.03
C ALA A 19 13.11 7.30 14.49
N ILE A 20 13.19 7.60 13.20
CA ILE A 20 12.11 8.18 12.43
C ILE A 20 11.51 7.06 11.60
N GLU A 21 10.21 6.85 11.75
CA GLU A 21 9.42 5.96 10.90
C GLU A 21 8.44 6.80 10.08
N TYR A 22 8.15 6.34 8.86
CA TYR A 22 7.11 6.92 8.02
C TYR A 22 6.06 5.86 7.72
N TRP A 23 4.81 6.18 8.01
CA TRP A 23 3.69 5.27 7.82
C TRP A 23 2.77 5.79 6.72
N ILE A 24 2.41 4.89 5.80
CA ILE A 24 1.50 5.19 4.70
C ILE A 24 0.14 4.61 5.03
N TYR A 25 -0.84 5.49 5.24
CA TYR A 25 -2.22 5.10 5.50
C TYR A 25 -3.06 5.31 4.26
N VAL A 26 -3.91 4.33 3.95
CA VAL A 26 -4.87 4.43 2.84
C VAL A 26 -6.17 5.03 3.34
N LYS A 27 -6.78 5.89 2.53
CA LYS A 27 -8.20 6.23 2.65
C LYS A 27 -8.93 5.87 1.36
N ILE A 28 -10.13 5.33 1.53
CA ILE A 28 -11.05 5.06 0.43
C ILE A 28 -12.36 5.78 0.72
N ASN A 29 -12.81 6.64 -0.20
CA ASN A 29 -13.98 7.50 -0.02
C ASN A 29 -13.92 8.32 1.29
N GLY A 30 -12.73 8.84 1.62
CA GLY A 30 -12.46 9.58 2.86
C GLY A 30 -12.45 8.74 4.15
N THR A 31 -12.73 7.44 4.05
CA THR A 31 -12.64 6.52 5.19
C THR A 31 -11.25 5.94 5.27
N ARG A 32 -10.57 6.16 6.40
CA ARG A 32 -9.23 5.59 6.63
C ARG A 32 -9.33 4.09 6.85
N MET A 33 -8.60 3.34 6.04
CA MET A 33 -8.44 1.91 6.24
C MET A 33 -7.66 1.67 7.54
N PRO A 34 -8.01 0.64 8.32
CA PRO A 34 -7.21 0.29 9.48
C PRO A 34 -5.82 -0.13 9.02
N TYR A 35 -4.82 0.06 9.89
CA TYR A 35 -3.44 -0.39 9.67
C TYR A 35 -2.68 0.34 8.55
N VAL A 36 -1.38 0.04 8.43
CA VAL A 36 -0.44 0.70 7.51
C VAL A 36 -0.36 -0.10 6.23
N LEU A 37 -0.27 0.56 5.07
CA LEU A 37 -0.07 -0.08 3.78
C LEU A 37 1.30 -0.76 3.73
N ASP A 38 1.34 -2.03 3.34
CA ASP A 38 2.59 -2.71 3.03
C ASP A 38 3.03 -2.31 1.62
N ASN A 39 4.02 -1.42 1.53
CA ASN A 39 4.54 -0.94 0.25
C ASN A 39 5.14 -2.07 -0.59
N TYR A 40 5.77 -3.06 0.04
CA TYR A 40 6.34 -4.18 -0.71
C TYR A 40 5.25 -5.00 -1.37
N VAL A 41 4.23 -5.39 -0.60
CA VAL A 41 3.09 -6.16 -1.12
C VAL A 41 2.31 -5.34 -2.14
N PHE A 42 2.09 -4.04 -1.88
CA PHE A 42 1.39 -3.15 -2.80
C PHE A 42 2.06 -3.11 -4.18
N PHE A 43 3.36 -2.77 -4.24
CA PHE A 43 4.08 -2.62 -5.51
C PHE A 43 4.43 -3.95 -6.17
N LYS A 44 4.77 -4.99 -5.40
CA LYS A 44 5.25 -6.24 -5.98
C LYS A 44 4.13 -7.20 -6.38
N GLU A 45 3.04 -7.21 -5.63
CA GLU A 45 2.02 -8.26 -5.73
C GLU A 45 0.62 -7.69 -6.00
N ALA A 46 0.17 -6.74 -5.19
CA ALA A 46 -1.23 -6.33 -5.17
C ALA A 46 -1.70 -5.66 -6.46
N ILE A 47 -0.85 -4.85 -7.10
CA ILE A 47 -1.20 -4.21 -8.38
C ILE A 47 -0.95 -5.08 -9.61
N HIS A 48 -0.49 -6.33 -9.43
CA HIS A 48 -0.11 -7.23 -10.52
C HIS A 48 -0.81 -8.60 -10.49
N THR A 49 -1.40 -8.97 -9.35
CA THR A 49 -1.90 -10.33 -9.14
C THR A 49 -3.24 -10.34 -8.42
N ASN A 50 -4.01 -11.39 -8.68
CA ASN A 50 -5.27 -11.65 -8.01
C ASN A 50 -5.05 -12.57 -6.81
N GLY A 51 -5.82 -12.36 -5.75
CA GLY A 51 -5.86 -13.27 -4.61
C GLY A 51 -5.88 -12.57 -3.27
N ARG A 52 -5.79 -13.39 -2.22
CA ARG A 52 -5.77 -12.93 -0.84
C ARG A 52 -4.35 -12.50 -0.46
N LEU A 53 -4.13 -11.20 -0.29
CA LEU A 53 -2.81 -10.60 -0.10
C LEU A 53 -2.69 -9.86 1.25
N PRO A 54 -1.52 -9.92 1.92
CA PRO A 54 -1.27 -9.29 3.21
C PRO A 54 -1.02 -7.78 3.05
N LEU A 55 -2.01 -7.06 2.52
CA LEU A 55 -1.84 -5.69 2.03
C LEU A 55 -1.66 -4.64 3.14
N PHE A 56 -2.11 -4.94 4.36
CA PHE A 56 -2.06 -4.01 5.49
C PHE A 56 -1.39 -4.65 6.71
N THR A 57 -0.45 -3.95 7.35
CA THR A 57 0.36 -4.41 8.49
C THR A 57 0.12 -3.59 9.74
N CYS A 58 0.46 -4.11 10.92
CA CYS A 58 0.53 -3.26 12.11
C CYS A 58 1.44 -2.04 11.94
N SER A 59 1.30 -1.08 12.85
CA SER A 59 2.20 0.08 13.00
C SER A 59 3.67 -0.30 13.09
N CYS A 60 3.95 -1.54 13.47
CA CYS A 60 5.26 -2.17 13.48
C CYS A 60 5.89 -2.42 12.08
N GLY A 61 5.11 -2.27 10.99
CA GLY A 61 5.52 -2.57 9.62
C GLY A 61 5.70 -4.06 9.28
N PHE A 62 5.40 -4.98 10.20
CA PHE A 62 5.56 -6.42 10.02
C PHE A 62 4.21 -7.14 10.10
N PHE A 63 3.78 -7.77 9.00
CA PHE A 63 2.48 -8.44 8.90
C PHE A 63 2.23 -9.50 9.98
N GLY A 64 3.26 -10.24 10.40
CA GLY A 64 3.13 -11.27 11.43
C GLY A 64 2.88 -10.75 12.86
N CYS A 65 2.98 -9.43 13.08
CA CYS A 65 2.67 -8.79 14.37
C CYS A 65 1.26 -8.15 14.37
N GLY A 66 0.55 -8.23 13.24
CA GLY A 66 -0.80 -7.73 13.06
C GLY A 66 -1.00 -7.16 11.66
N GLY A 67 -2.24 -6.79 11.34
CA GLY A 67 -2.63 -6.44 9.98
C GLY A 67 -3.80 -7.30 9.52
N TYR A 68 -3.99 -7.38 8.21
CA TYR A 68 -5.03 -8.23 7.63
C TYR A 68 -4.82 -8.52 6.16
N TYR A 69 -5.37 -9.64 5.72
CA TYR A 69 -5.45 -9.95 4.31
C TYR A 69 -6.64 -9.22 3.65
N VAL A 70 -6.45 -8.85 2.39
CA VAL A 70 -7.50 -8.32 1.50
C VAL A 70 -7.57 -9.20 0.27
N ASN A 71 -8.77 -9.48 -0.23
CA ASN A 71 -8.91 -10.13 -1.52
C ASN A 71 -8.78 -9.08 -2.63
N VAL A 72 -7.78 -9.24 -3.48
CA VAL A 72 -7.44 -8.32 -4.56
C VAL A 72 -7.82 -8.95 -5.89
N GLU A 73 -8.46 -8.16 -6.75
CA GLU A 73 -8.75 -8.54 -8.13
C GLU A 73 -8.36 -7.39 -9.07
N CYS A 74 -7.45 -7.67 -9.98
CA CYS A 74 -7.05 -6.85 -11.11
C CYS A 74 -7.92 -7.21 -12.31
N THR A 75 -8.71 -6.24 -12.74
CA THR A 75 -9.48 -6.29 -13.99
C THR A 75 -8.91 -5.28 -14.98
N ASP A 76 -9.35 -5.32 -16.24
CA ASP A 76 -8.93 -4.34 -17.25
C ASP A 76 -9.36 -2.91 -16.86
N GLU A 77 -10.49 -2.77 -16.17
CA GLU A 77 -11.09 -1.48 -15.82
C GLU A 77 -10.65 -0.95 -14.46
N ALA A 78 -10.42 -1.85 -13.50
CA ALA A 78 -10.27 -1.49 -12.09
C ALA A 78 -9.39 -2.45 -11.29
N TRP A 79 -8.80 -1.89 -10.24
CA TRP A 79 -8.23 -2.60 -9.12
C TRP A 79 -9.28 -2.71 -8.02
N ILE A 80 -9.68 -3.94 -7.69
CA ILE A 80 -10.80 -4.21 -6.79
C ILE A 80 -10.27 -4.80 -5.48
N LEU A 81 -10.67 -4.20 -4.36
CA LEU A 81 -10.36 -4.66 -3.02
C LEU A 81 -11.63 -5.19 -2.36
N ARG A 82 -11.57 -6.40 -1.78
CA ARG A 82 -12.70 -7.00 -1.08
C ARG A 82 -12.31 -7.62 0.24
N ASN A 83 -13.15 -7.34 1.23
CA ASN A 83 -13.18 -7.97 2.53
C ASN A 83 -11.87 -7.85 3.33
N ARG A 84 -12.00 -7.92 4.65
CA ARG A 84 -10.88 -8.04 5.59
C ARG A 84 -10.87 -9.45 6.17
N TYR A 85 -9.71 -10.10 6.16
CA TYR A 85 -9.53 -11.40 6.80
C TYR A 85 -8.44 -11.36 7.86
N ASP A 86 -8.67 -12.11 8.94
CA ASP A 86 -7.73 -12.25 10.04
C ASP A 86 -6.45 -12.95 9.58
N PRO A 87 -5.26 -12.44 9.92
CA PRO A 87 -4.01 -12.99 9.43
C PRO A 87 -3.63 -14.35 10.03
N ASN A 88 -4.21 -14.75 11.17
CA ASN A 88 -3.86 -15.99 11.88
C ASN A 88 -4.86 -17.11 11.65
N THR A 89 -6.14 -16.75 11.54
CA THR A 89 -7.26 -17.69 11.44
C THR A 89 -7.90 -17.74 10.06
N GLU A 90 -7.54 -16.79 9.18
CA GLU A 90 -8.16 -16.55 7.88
C GLU A 90 -9.68 -16.30 7.92
N ALA A 91 -10.23 -16.06 9.11
CA ALA A 91 -11.63 -15.75 9.30
C ALA A 91 -11.97 -14.39 8.68
N LEU A 92 -13.15 -14.30 8.08
CA LEU A 92 -13.70 -13.03 7.62
C LEU A 92 -13.96 -12.12 8.83
N LEU A 93 -13.35 -10.95 8.83
CA LEU A 93 -13.52 -9.93 9.87
C LEU A 93 -14.53 -8.85 9.46
N GLU A 94 -14.54 -8.48 8.18
CA GLU A 94 -15.40 -7.42 7.66
C GLU A 94 -15.63 -7.61 6.15
N GLU A 95 -16.85 -7.31 5.69
CA GLU A 95 -17.19 -7.33 4.28
C GLU A 95 -17.17 -5.91 3.70
N PHE A 96 -16.51 -5.77 2.54
CA PHE A 96 -16.52 -4.53 1.75
C PHE A 96 -16.14 -4.86 0.31
N GLU A 97 -16.46 -3.94 -0.60
CA GLU A 97 -15.95 -3.94 -1.96
C GLU A 97 -15.62 -2.50 -2.35
N TYR A 98 -14.40 -2.27 -2.83
CA TYR A 98 -13.98 -1.01 -3.43
C TYR A 98 -13.43 -1.26 -4.83
N ARG A 99 -13.83 -0.44 -5.79
CA ARG A 99 -13.44 -0.49 -7.20
C ARG A 99 -12.73 0.81 -7.55
N ILE A 100 -11.41 0.71 -7.70
CA ILE A 100 -10.51 1.84 -7.87
C ILE A 100 -10.02 1.83 -9.32
N SER A 101 -10.04 2.98 -10.00
CA SER A 101 -9.50 3.05 -11.36
C SER A 101 -7.98 2.91 -11.34
N TRP A 102 -7.42 2.30 -12.40
CA TRP A 102 -5.97 2.22 -12.56
C TRP A 102 -5.28 3.58 -12.57
N GLU A 103 -5.97 4.62 -13.04
CA GLU A 103 -5.48 6.01 -12.97
C GLU A 103 -5.26 6.45 -11.52
N GLN A 104 -6.20 6.18 -10.61
CA GLN A 104 -6.02 6.51 -9.20
C GLN A 104 -4.95 5.65 -8.54
N VAL A 105 -4.88 4.35 -8.85
CA VAL A 105 -3.80 3.49 -8.35
C VAL A 105 -2.44 4.04 -8.77
N LYS A 106 -2.31 4.48 -10.03
CA LYS A 106 -1.10 5.11 -10.56
C LYS A 106 -0.76 6.39 -9.82
N GLN A 107 -1.72 7.28 -9.64
CA GLN A 107 -1.53 8.55 -8.93
C GLN A 107 -1.03 8.30 -7.51
N VAL A 108 -1.64 7.36 -6.77
CA VAL A 108 -1.19 6.99 -5.43
C VAL A 108 0.21 6.38 -5.44
N ALA A 109 0.52 5.49 -6.38
CA ALA A 109 1.85 4.92 -6.52
C ALA A 109 2.93 5.99 -6.79
N ASP A 110 2.63 6.95 -7.67
CA ASP A 110 3.48 8.11 -7.95
C ASP A 110 3.69 8.97 -6.70
N THR A 111 2.62 9.22 -5.94
CA THR A 111 2.70 9.95 -4.67
C THR A 111 3.59 9.22 -3.66
N ILE A 112 3.42 7.90 -3.48
CA ILE A 112 4.27 7.13 -2.56
C ILE A 112 5.74 7.24 -2.95
N ILE A 113 6.07 7.06 -4.23
CA ILE A 113 7.46 7.14 -4.69
C ILE A 113 8.04 8.55 -4.50
N ALA A 114 7.26 9.59 -4.77
CA ALA A 114 7.68 10.98 -4.56
C ALA A 114 7.98 11.28 -3.08
N GLU A 115 7.13 10.82 -2.17
CA GLU A 115 7.33 10.94 -0.73
C GLU A 115 8.57 10.17 -0.27
N LEU A 116 8.74 8.93 -0.73
CA LEU A 116 9.93 8.11 -0.44
C LEU A 116 11.23 8.76 -0.94
N ARG A 117 11.22 9.40 -2.11
CA ARG A 117 12.36 10.19 -2.62
C ARG A 117 12.65 11.39 -1.73
N THR A 118 11.62 12.10 -1.30
CA THR A 118 11.73 13.25 -0.40
C THR A 118 12.35 12.85 0.94
N ILE A 119 11.86 11.76 1.53
CA ILE A 119 12.39 11.20 2.78
C ILE A 119 13.86 10.82 2.62
N LYS A 120 14.24 10.13 1.52
CA LYS A 120 15.63 9.76 1.26
C LYS A 120 16.56 10.97 1.12
N GLN A 121 16.07 12.10 0.59
CA GLN A 121 16.84 13.33 0.49
C GLN A 121 17.03 14.02 1.86
N GLN A 122 16.01 13.99 2.72
CA GLN A 122 16.03 14.62 4.03
C GLN A 122 16.83 13.80 5.06
N GLU A 123 16.68 12.48 5.03
CA GLU A 123 17.17 11.56 6.06
C GLU A 123 18.29 10.65 5.52
N SER A 124 19.12 11.20 4.62
CA SER A 124 20.05 10.45 3.75
C SER A 124 21.03 9.50 4.48
N GLU A 125 21.29 9.72 5.77
CA GLU A 125 22.19 8.88 6.59
C GLU A 125 21.46 7.68 7.25
N PHE A 126 20.13 7.70 7.31
CA PHE A 126 19.31 6.67 7.98
C PHE A 126 18.40 5.88 7.03
N ALA A 127 18.17 6.39 5.82
CA ALA A 127 17.33 5.72 4.82
C ALA A 127 18.04 4.50 4.21
N ARG A 128 17.77 3.30 4.75
CA ARG A 128 18.23 2.00 4.20
C ARG A 128 17.40 1.50 3.00
N PHE A 129 16.50 2.30 2.48
CA PHE A 129 15.60 1.92 1.38
C PHE A 129 15.93 2.67 0.09
N ASP A 130 15.64 2.05 -1.06
CA ASP A 130 15.81 2.67 -2.37
C ASP A 130 14.44 2.90 -3.05
N PRO A 131 13.99 4.16 -3.19
CA PRO A 131 12.73 4.48 -3.87
C PRO A 131 12.68 3.95 -5.31
N GLU A 132 13.83 3.86 -5.98
CA GLU A 132 13.89 3.37 -7.37
C GLU A 132 13.57 1.89 -7.48
N TYR A 133 13.70 1.12 -6.38
CA TYR A 133 13.19 -0.25 -6.32
C TYR A 133 11.69 -0.29 -6.65
N TYR A 134 10.90 0.60 -6.06
CA TYR A 134 9.46 0.70 -6.27
C TYR A 134 9.12 1.32 -7.63
N ALA A 135 9.88 2.32 -8.08
CA ALA A 135 9.70 2.93 -9.40
C ALA A 135 9.90 1.92 -10.55
N ASN A 136 10.71 0.89 -10.36
CA ASN A 136 10.89 -0.16 -11.36
C ASN A 136 9.66 -1.10 -11.49
N TYR A 137 8.89 -1.30 -10.41
CA TYR A 137 7.59 -1.98 -10.50
C TYR A 137 6.54 -1.15 -11.25
N GLN A 138 6.79 0.16 -11.36
CA GLN A 138 5.98 1.10 -12.13
C GLN A 138 6.22 1.01 -13.66
N LEU A 139 7.09 0.13 -14.16
CA LEU A 139 7.23 -0.10 -15.60
C LEU A 139 6.04 -0.93 -16.11
N TRP A 140 5.03 -0.23 -16.63
CA TRP A 140 3.73 -0.64 -17.21
C TRP A 140 3.77 -1.69 -18.35
N GLY A 141 4.60 -2.72 -18.25
CA GLY A 141 4.73 -3.79 -19.27
C GLY A 141 3.79 -4.98 -19.08
N GLN A 142 2.97 -5.01 -18.02
CA GLN A 142 2.17 -6.19 -17.64
C GLN A 142 0.74 -5.88 -17.14
N LEU A 143 0.26 -4.63 -17.22
CA LEU A 143 -1.18 -4.42 -17.06
C LEU A 143 -1.91 -4.88 -18.32
N PRO A 144 -3.16 -5.39 -18.21
CA PRO A 144 -3.98 -5.66 -19.38
C PRO A 144 -4.02 -4.39 -20.23
N LYS A 145 -3.72 -4.53 -21.52
CA LYS A 145 -3.84 -3.42 -22.46
C LYS A 145 -5.30 -3.00 -22.47
N VAL A 146 -5.57 -1.80 -21.99
CA VAL A 146 -6.84 -1.13 -22.25
C VAL A 146 -6.78 -0.74 -23.72
N ASP A 147 -7.39 -1.55 -24.58
CA ASP A 147 -7.57 -1.20 -25.99
C ASP A 147 -8.56 -0.01 -26.05
N GLU A 148 -8.12 1.10 -26.66
CA GLU A 148 -8.92 2.32 -26.93
C GLU A 148 -10.13 2.05 -27.83
#